data_AF-A0A1D2S550-F1
#
_entry.id   AF-A0A1D2S550-F1
#
_cell.length_a   1.000
_cell.length_b   1.000
_cell.length_c   1.000
_cell.angle_alpha   90.00
_cell.angle_beta   90.00
_cell.angle_gamma   90.00
#
_symmetry.space_group_name_H-M   'P 1'
#
loop_
_entity.id
_entity.type
_entity.pdbx_description
1 polymer ?
#
loop_
_entity_poly.entity_id
_entity_poly.type
_entity_poly.pdbx_seq_one_letter_code
_entity_poly.pdbx_strand_id
1 'polypeptide(L)'
;MPARPPSPGQQQLLERIAAQRERLRAYRSRPRGVMDEKGPLPEQLWSFARRHPLVVALGLGAAVLAGPRRLVRGISVLLPLLLELRR
;
A
#
# COMPACT_ATOMS: atom_id res chain seq x y z
N MET A 1 22.38 36.18 11.62
CA MET A 1 21.22 37.08 11.43
C MET A 1 20.02 36.48 12.15
N PRO A 2 19.36 37.19 13.09
CA PRO A 2 18.14 36.67 13.71
C PRO A 2 17.03 36.58 12.66
N ALA A 3 16.36 35.43 12.59
CA ALA A 3 15.25 35.22 11.68
C ALA A 3 14.13 36.23 11.99
N ARG A 4 13.67 36.95 10.96
CA ARG A 4 12.57 37.93 11.09
C ARG A 4 11.33 37.18 11.62
N PRO A 5 10.65 37.71 12.67
CA PRO A 5 9.46 37.05 13.21
C PRO A 5 8.40 36.91 12.11
N PRO A 6 7.69 35.78 12.06
CA PRO A 6 6.74 35.49 10.99
C PRO A 6 5.62 36.53 10.98
N SER A 7 5.29 37.03 9.79
CA SER A 7 4.20 37.98 9.62
C SER A 7 2.87 37.35 10.06
N PRO A 8 1.86 38.13 10.48
CA PRO A 8 0.58 37.58 10.94
C PRO A 8 -0.09 36.66 9.90
N GLY A 9 0.06 36.95 8.61
CA GLY A 9 -0.41 36.05 7.54
C GLY A 9 0.35 34.73 7.47
N GLN A 10 1.65 34.71 7.79
CA GLN A 10 2.44 33.48 7.87
C GLN A 10 2.02 32.63 9.07
N GLN A 11 1.69 33.25 10.20
CA GLN A 11 1.22 32.54 11.40
C GLN A 11 -0.09 31.78 11.11
N GLN A 12 -1.04 32.43 10.44
CA GLN A 12 -2.32 31.81 10.06
C GLN A 12 -2.15 30.63 9.07
N LEU A 13 -1.13 30.70 8.20
CA LEU A 13 -0.80 29.64 7.25
C LEU A 13 -0.16 28.44 7.98
N LEU A 14 0.73 28.71 8.94
CA LEU A 14 1.34 27.68 9.79
C LEU A 14 0.31 26.95 10.64
N GLU A 15 -0.66 27.66 11.22
CA GLU A 15 -1.79 27.05 11.95
C GLU A 15 -2.61 26.12 11.04
N ARG A 16 -2.89 26.55 9.80
CA ARG A 16 -3.58 25.72 8.81
C ARG A 16 -2.79 24.45 8.47
N ILE A 17 -1.47 24.58 8.26
CA ILE A 17 -0.60 23.43 7.97
C ILE A 17 -0.56 22.47 9.16
N ALA A 18 -0.51 22.98 10.39
CA ALA A 18 -0.53 22.15 11.60
C ALA A 18 -1.82 21.32 11.68
N ALA A 19 -2.98 21.95 11.46
CA ALA A 19 -4.27 21.26 11.44
C ALA A 19 -4.36 20.19 10.35
N GLN A 20 -3.82 20.46 9.15
CA GLN A 20 -3.77 19.47 8.07
C GLN A 20 -2.83 18.30 8.40
N ARG A 21 -1.66 18.58 8.97
CA ARG A 21 -0.68 17.55 9.35
C ARG A 21 -1.23 16.61 10.42
N GLU A 22 -2.04 17.12 11.35
CA GLU A 22 -2.66 16.29 12.38
C GLU A 22 -3.63 15.27 11.78
N ARG A 23 -4.42 15.67 10.77
CA ARG A 23 -5.28 14.75 10.00
C ARG A 23 -4.47 13.68 9.26
N LEU A 24 -3.35 14.08 8.66
CA LEU A 24 -2.42 13.16 7.97
C LEU A 24 -1.73 12.19 8.95
N ARG A 25 -1.37 12.64 10.16
CA ARG A 25 -0.81 11.79 11.21
C ARG A 25 -1.81 10.74 11.68
N ALA A 26 -3.07 11.13 11.90
CA ALA A 26 -4.15 10.20 12.25
C ALA A 26 -4.40 9.14 11.17
N TYR A 27 -4.17 9.48 9.90
CA TYR A 27 -4.24 8.51 8.81
C TYR A 27 -2.99 7.62 8.71
N ARG A 28 -1.81 8.17 9.02
CA ARG A 28 -0.52 7.45 8.99
C ARG A 28 -0.32 6.51 10.18
N SER A 29 -0.98 6.77 11.32
CA SER A 29 -1.00 5.87 12.48
C SER A 29 -1.86 4.63 12.25
N ARG A 30 -2.74 4.63 11.23
CA ARG A 30 -3.33 3.40 10.74
C ARG A 30 -2.18 2.58 10.16
N PRO A 31 -1.87 1.39 10.70
CA PRO A 31 -0.85 0.55 10.11
C PRO A 31 -1.32 0.25 8.70
N ARG A 32 -0.78 0.98 7.71
CA ARG A 32 -0.60 0.39 6.39
C ARG A 32 0.16 -0.87 6.74
N GLY A 33 -0.44 -2.03 6.52
CA GLY A 33 0.28 -3.29 6.57
C GLY A 33 1.36 -3.18 5.50
N VAL A 34 2.47 -2.54 5.84
CA VAL A 34 3.72 -2.62 5.14
C VAL A 34 4.03 -4.09 5.32
N MET A 35 3.65 -4.89 4.32
CA MET A 35 4.25 -6.20 4.13
C MET A 35 5.73 -5.92 4.30
N ASP A 36 6.35 -6.54 5.29
CA ASP A 36 7.75 -6.32 5.58
C ASP A 36 8.51 -6.86 4.36
N GLU A 37 8.72 -5.97 3.38
CA GLU A 37 9.25 -6.28 2.04
C GLU A 37 10.72 -6.75 2.10
N LYS A 38 11.25 -6.91 3.31
CA LYS A 38 12.63 -7.30 3.61
C LYS A 38 12.84 -8.80 3.77
N GLY A 39 11.79 -9.61 3.83
CA GLY A 39 11.88 -11.07 3.93
C GLY A 39 11.97 -11.78 2.57
N PRO A 40 12.53 -13.01 2.50
CA PRO A 40 12.48 -13.81 1.28
C PRO A 40 11.03 -14.00 0.80
N LEU A 41 10.76 -13.88 -0.51
CA LEU A 41 9.41 -13.99 -1.09
C LEU A 41 8.59 -15.20 -0.61
N PRO A 42 9.17 -16.42 -0.47
CA PRO A 42 8.42 -17.59 0.00
C PRO A 42 7.85 -17.41 1.41
N GLU A 43 8.59 -16.74 2.29
CA GLU A 43 8.23 -16.54 3.68
C GLU A 43 7.13 -15.48 3.83
N GLN A 44 7.19 -14.44 3.00
CA GLN A 44 6.09 -13.48 2.86
C GLN A 44 4.81 -14.16 2.35
N LEU A 45 4.91 -15.03 1.35
CA LEU A 45 3.77 -15.75 0.81
C LEU A 45 3.14 -16.69 1.84
N TRP A 46 3.97 -17.39 2.63
CA TRP A 46 3.50 -18.23 3.72
C TRP A 46 2.78 -17.44 4.83
N SER A 47 3.36 -16.31 5.23
CA SER A 47 2.75 -15.42 6.23
C SER A 47 1.43 -14.83 5.74
N PHE A 48 1.34 -14.47 4.45
CA PHE A 48 0.11 -14.02 3.81
C PHE A 48 -0.95 -15.11 3.80
N ALA A 49 -0.59 -16.33 3.42
CA ALA A 49 -1.53 -17.45 3.39
C ALA A 49 -2.12 -17.74 4.76
N ARG A 50 -1.30 -17.67 5.82
CA ARG A 50 -1.75 -17.83 7.20
C ARG A 50 -2.68 -16.70 7.66
N ARG A 51 -2.46 -15.46 7.21
CA ARG A 51 -3.26 -14.28 7.59
C ARG A 51 -4.57 -14.16 6.80
N HIS A 52 -4.60 -14.66 5.56
CA HIS A 52 -5.72 -14.52 4.64
C HIS A 52 -6.17 -15.87 4.03
N PRO A 53 -6.60 -16.84 4.86
CA PRO A 53 -6.94 -18.19 4.38
C PRO A 53 -8.09 -18.19 3.36
N LEU A 54 -9.09 -17.32 3.53
CA LEU A 54 -10.21 -17.18 2.60
C LEU A 54 -9.77 -16.70 1.22
N VAL A 55 -8.87 -15.72 1.15
CA VAL A 55 -8.36 -15.18 -0.12
C VAL A 55 -7.57 -16.25 -0.87
N VAL A 56 -6.74 -17.01 -0.14
CA VAL A 56 -5.97 -18.12 -0.73
C VAL A 56 -6.89 -19.23 -1.23
N ALA A 57 -7.89 -19.64 -0.44
CA ALA A 57 -8.84 -20.67 -0.85
C ALA A 57 -9.62 -20.26 -2.11
N LEU A 58 -10.11 -19.01 -2.16
CA LEU A 58 -10.78 -18.47 -3.34
C LEU A 58 -9.85 -18.39 -4.55
N GLY A 59 -8.61 -17.93 -4.36
CA GLY A 59 -7.62 -17.85 -5.43
C GLY A 59 -7.28 -19.22 -6.02
N LEU A 60 -7.04 -20.22 -5.17
CA LEU A 60 -6.79 -21.59 -5.59
C LEU A 60 -8.01 -22.22 -6.27
N GLY A 61 -9.21 -22.02 -5.71
CA GLY A 61 -10.45 -22.52 -6.31
C GLY A 61 -10.70 -21.92 -7.69
N ALA A 62 -10.52 -20.61 -7.84
CA ALA A 62 -10.63 -19.93 -9.14
C ALA A 62 -9.56 -20.40 -10.13
N ALA A 63 -8.32 -20.63 -9.66
CA ALA A 63 -7.23 -21.14 -10.48
C ALA A 63 -7.52 -22.54 -11.03
N VAL A 64 -8.04 -23.44 -10.19
CA VAL A 64 -8.45 -24.79 -10.60
C VAL A 64 -9.58 -24.73 -11.62
N LEU A 65 -10.58 -23.86 -11.40
CA LEU A 65 -11.75 -23.73 -12.29
C LEU A 65 -11.38 -23.11 -13.66
N ALA A 66 -10.45 -22.16 -13.69
CA ALA A 66 -10.04 -21.47 -14.92
C ALA A 66 -9.06 -22.29 -15.77
N GLY A 67 -8.27 -23.16 -15.13
CA GLY A 67 -7.24 -23.96 -15.77
C GLY A 67 -5.94 -23.19 -16.09
N PRO A 68 -4.83 -23.90 -16.31
CA PRO A 68 -3.48 -23.31 -16.37
C PRO A 68 -3.28 -22.35 -17.54
N ARG A 69 -3.88 -22.63 -18.71
CA ARG A 69 -3.77 -21.75 -19.89
C ARG A 69 -4.39 -20.38 -19.67
N ARG A 70 -5.50 -20.29 -18.92
CA ARG A 70 -6.16 -19.01 -18.66
C ARG A 70 -5.47 -18.21 -17.56
N LEU A 71 -4.86 -18.87 -16.58
CA LEU A 71 -4.04 -18.21 -15.56
C LEU A 71 -2.87 -17.47 -16.17
N VAL A 72 -2.08 -18.14 -17.01
CA VAL A 72 -0.91 -17.53 -17.67
C VAL A 72 -1.33 -16.32 -18.50
N ARG A 73 -2.43 -16.44 -19.26
CA ARG A 73 -2.96 -15.33 -20.07
C ARG A 73 -3.49 -14.17 -19.23
N GLY A 74 -4.16 -14.47 -18.11
CA GLY A 74 -4.64 -13.46 -17.18
C GLY A 74 -3.48 -12.69 -16.52
N ILE A 75 -2.47 -13.42 -16.02
CA ILE A 75 -1.28 -12.82 -15.40
C ILE A 75 -0.51 -11.99 -16.42
N SER A 76 -0.31 -12.48 -17.66
CA SER A 76 0.42 -11.72 -18.69
C SER A 76 -0.27 -10.41 -19.07
N VAL A 77 -1.60 -10.35 -18.99
CA VAL A 77 -2.37 -9.12 -19.26
C VAL A 77 -2.35 -8.17 -18.07
N LEU A 78 -2.40 -8.69 -16.83
CA LEU A 78 -2.39 -7.88 -15.61
C LEU A 78 -0.99 -7.34 -15.25
N LEU A 79 0.06 -8.09 -15.57
CA LEU A 79 1.45 -7.74 -15.26
C LEU A 79 1.86 -6.33 -15.72
N PRO A 80 1.61 -5.89 -16.97
CA PRO A 80 1.99 -4.54 -17.39
C PRO A 80 1.27 -3.44 -16.60
N LEU A 81 -0.03 -3.61 -16.30
CA LEU A 81 -0.81 -2.68 -15.47
C LEU A 81 -0.24 -2.54 -14.05
N LEU A 82 0.21 -3.65 -13.47
CA LEU A 82 0.83 -3.65 -12.14
C LEU A 82 2.20 -2.97 -12.14
N LEU A 83 2.98 -3.12 -13.21
CA LEU A 83 4.26 -2.44 -13.38
C LEU A 83 4.07 -0.92 -13.57
N GLU A 84 3.01 -0.51 -14.26
CA GLU A 84 2.63 0.91 -14.36
C GLU A 84 2.26 1.51 -13.00
N LEU A 85 1.53 0.77 -12.16
CA LEU A 85 1.12 1.23 -10.83
C LEU A 85 2.28 1.39 -9.83
N ARG A 86 3.41 0.73 -10.11
CA ARG A 86 4.63 0.78 -9.29
C ARG A 86 5.54 1.96 -9.64
N ARG A 87 5.24 2.70 -10.71
CA ARG A 87 6.01 3.85 -11.17
C ARG A 87 5.49 5.14 -10.56
#